data_AF-A0A7Y3JS07-F1
#
_entry.id   AF-A0A7Y3JS07-F1
#
_cell.length_a   1.000
_cell.length_b   1.000
_cell.length_c   1.000
_cell.angle_alpha   90.00
_cell.angle_beta   90.00
_cell.angle_gamma   90.00
#
_symmetry.space_group_name_H-M   'P 1'
#
loop_
_entity.id
_entity.type
_entity.pdbx_description
1 polymer ?
#
loop_
_entity_poly.entity_id
_entity_poly.type
_entity_poly.pdbx_seq_one_letter_code
_entity_poly.pdbx_strand_id
1 'polypeptide(L)'
;MNIDTEFAAVEEALELNRAKLKPKDLAQLMELSARAKALFLADPEDTNGKTSEGLGLLWDMVDILDAARRRRVVKGVPDEEGEVTGD
;
A
#
# COMPACT_ATOMS: atom_id res chain seq x y z
N MET A 1 -18.57 -3.69 6.12
CA MET A 1 -17.42 -3.38 5.26
C MET A 1 -17.53 -4.23 4.01
N ASN A 2 -17.23 -3.68 2.84
CA ASN A 2 -17.12 -4.42 1.59
C ASN A 2 -15.78 -4.08 0.92
N ILE A 3 -15.35 -4.91 -0.03
CA ILE A 3 -14.03 -4.77 -0.64
C ILE A 3 -13.85 -3.43 -1.37
N ASP A 4 -14.93 -2.85 -1.91
CA ASP A 4 -14.88 -1.52 -2.53
C ASP A 4 -14.53 -0.43 -1.53
N THR A 5 -15.09 -0.49 -0.32
CA THR A 5 -14.85 0.51 0.73
C THR A 5 -13.43 0.36 1.29
N GLU A 6 -12.92 -0.86 1.47
CA GLU A 6 -11.53 -1.08 1.90
C GLU A 6 -10.53 -0.48 0.92
N PHE A 7 -10.68 -0.81 -0.37
CA PHE A 7 -9.73 -0.36 -1.38
C PHE A 7 -9.85 1.13 -1.67
N ALA A 8 -11.04 1.73 -1.52
CA ALA A 8 -11.19 3.17 -1.54
C ALA A 8 -10.41 3.86 -0.40
N ALA A 9 -10.46 3.29 0.82
CA ALA A 9 -9.69 3.83 1.96
C ALA A 9 -8.17 3.70 1.75
N VAL A 10 -7.71 2.60 1.14
CA VAL A 10 -6.30 2.41 0.77
C VAL A 10 -5.86 3.47 -0.24
N GLU A 11 -6.63 3.66 -1.32
CA GLU A 11 -6.34 4.66 -2.36
C GLU A 11 -6.34 6.10 -1.80
N GLU A 12 -7.30 6.43 -0.94
CA GLU A 12 -7.35 7.72 -0.25
C GLU A 12 -6.11 7.92 0.64
N ALA A 13 -5.73 6.92 1.43
CA ALA A 13 -4.55 6.99 2.30
C ALA A 13 -3.24 7.18 1.49
N LEU A 14 -3.13 6.55 0.32
CA LEU A 14 -1.99 6.72 -0.59
C LEU A 14 -1.92 8.15 -1.15
N GLU A 15 -3.05 8.71 -1.58
CA GLU A 15 -3.11 10.09 -2.06
C GLU A 15 -2.84 11.11 -0.94
N LEU A 16 -3.37 10.89 0.27
CA LEU A 16 -3.08 11.73 1.44
C LEU A 16 -1.57 11.76 1.76
N ASN A 17 -0.86 10.66 1.50
CA ASN A 17 0.58 10.56 1.74
C ASN A 17 1.43 10.79 0.48
N ARG A 18 0.84 11.29 -0.62
CA ARG A 18 1.53 11.54 -1.90
C ARG A 18 2.81 12.37 -1.76
N ALA A 19 2.83 13.35 -0.87
CA ALA A 19 4.01 14.20 -0.62
C ALA A 19 5.21 13.43 -0.03
N LYS A 20 4.95 12.28 0.62
CA LYS A 20 5.96 11.41 1.24
C LYS A 20 6.46 10.32 0.27
N LEU A 21 5.80 10.15 -0.88
CA LEU A 21 6.09 9.11 -1.87
C LEU A 21 6.73 9.73 -3.11
N LYS A 22 7.58 8.97 -3.80
CA LYS A 22 7.99 9.37 -5.16
C LYS A 22 6.79 9.16 -6.09
N PRO A 23 6.60 9.99 -7.14
CA PRO A 23 5.50 9.82 -8.08
C PRO A 23 5.41 8.42 -8.69
N LYS A 24 6.57 7.79 -8.96
CA LYS A 24 6.64 6.41 -9.44
C LYS A 24 6.16 5.38 -8.41
N ASP A 25 6.45 5.61 -7.13
CA ASP A 25 6.09 4.69 -6.05
C ASP A 25 4.58 4.78 -5.83
N LEU A 26 4.01 6.00 -5.83
CA LEU A 26 2.56 6.20 -5.76
C LEU A 26 1.82 5.56 -6.93
N ALA A 27 2.27 5.76 -8.16
CA ALA A 27 1.65 5.15 -9.33
C ALA A 27 1.65 3.61 -9.24
N GLN A 28 2.78 3.02 -8.81
CA GLN A 28 2.88 1.57 -8.61
C GLN A 28 1.97 1.07 -7.48
N LEU A 29 1.87 1.80 -6.36
CA LEU A 29 0.99 1.45 -5.26
C LEU A 29 -0.50 1.48 -5.67
N MET A 30 -0.90 2.49 -6.45
CA MET A 30 -2.27 2.58 -6.98
C MET A 30 -2.59 1.44 -7.96
N GLU A 31 -1.63 1.07 -8.81
CA GLU A 31 -1.79 -0.08 -9.73
C GLU A 31 -1.93 -1.40 -8.97
N LEU A 32 -1.07 -1.64 -7.97
CA LEU A 32 -1.12 -2.84 -7.13
C LEU A 32 -2.43 -2.92 -6.35
N SER A 33 -2.88 -1.79 -5.79
CA SER A 33 -4.18 -1.65 -5.10
C SER A 33 -5.33 -2.09 -6.02
N ALA A 34 -5.41 -1.54 -7.22
CA ALA A 34 -6.47 -1.88 -8.19
C ALA A 34 -6.46 -3.36 -8.60
N ARG A 35 -5.26 -3.95 -8.78
CA ARG A 35 -5.09 -5.37 -9.12
C ARG A 35 -5.47 -6.29 -7.97
N ALA A 36 -5.06 -5.95 -6.74
CA ALA A 36 -5.42 -6.72 -5.55
C ALA A 36 -6.94 -6.72 -5.35
N LYS A 37 -7.59 -5.55 -5.49
CA LYS A 37 -9.05 -5.43 -5.45
C LYS A 37 -9.74 -6.37 -6.44
N ALA A 38 -9.26 -6.40 -7.69
CA ALA A 38 -9.82 -7.25 -8.72
C ALA A 38 -9.68 -8.75 -8.38
N LEU A 39 -8.58 -9.15 -7.74
CA LEU A 39 -8.36 -10.53 -7.30
C LEU A 39 -9.32 -10.93 -6.18
N PHE A 40 -9.51 -10.09 -5.15
CA PHE A 40 -10.48 -10.35 -4.09
C PHE A 40 -11.92 -10.40 -4.61
N LEU A 41 -12.30 -9.49 -5.52
CA LEU A 41 -13.62 -9.51 -6.18
C LEU A 41 -13.86 -10.78 -7.01
N ALA A 42 -12.78 -11.37 -7.53
CA ALA A 42 -12.83 -12.55 -8.37
C ALA A 42 -12.75 -13.87 -7.58
N ASP A 43 -12.67 -13.80 -6.24
CA ASP A 43 -12.73 -14.95 -5.33
C ASP A 43 -13.42 -14.60 -4.00
N PRO A 44 -14.71 -14.22 -4.03
CA PRO A 44 -15.44 -13.79 -2.84
C PRO A 44 -15.62 -14.89 -1.79
N GLU A 45 -15.54 -16.16 -2.20
CA GLU A 45 -15.69 -17.33 -1.34
C GLU A 45 -14.35 -18.00 -0.99
N ASP A 46 -13.22 -17.42 -1.42
CA ASP A 46 -11.87 -17.96 -1.19
C ASP A 46 -11.70 -19.44 -1.60
N THR A 47 -12.02 -19.76 -2.85
CA THR A 47 -12.04 -21.13 -3.37
C THR A 47 -11.14 -21.36 -4.58
N ASN A 48 -10.65 -20.29 -5.21
CA ASN A 48 -9.90 -20.38 -6.46
C ASN A 48 -8.47 -19.83 -6.36
N GLY A 49 -8.07 -19.36 -5.17
CA GLY A 49 -6.70 -18.97 -4.86
C GLY A 49 -6.37 -17.51 -5.16
N LYS A 50 -7.28 -16.75 -5.77
CA LYS A 50 -7.03 -15.32 -6.05
C LYS A 50 -6.96 -14.49 -4.78
N THR A 51 -7.60 -14.90 -3.68
CA THR A 51 -7.39 -14.27 -2.38
C THR A 51 -5.91 -14.28 -2.00
N SER A 52 -5.22 -15.42 -2.20
CA SER A 52 -3.79 -15.55 -1.92
C SER A 52 -2.93 -14.70 -2.86
N GLU A 53 -3.29 -14.63 -4.15
CA GLU A 53 -2.62 -13.73 -5.10
C GLU A 53 -2.82 -12.25 -4.72
N GLY A 54 -4.04 -11.87 -4.31
CA GLY A 54 -4.37 -10.52 -3.85
C GLY A 54 -3.57 -10.14 -2.60
N LEU A 55 -3.45 -11.07 -1.65
CA LEU A 55 -2.58 -10.90 -0.47
C LEU A 55 -1.11 -10.71 -0.86
N GLY A 56 -0.62 -11.44 -1.88
CA GLY A 56 0.73 -11.25 -2.42
C GLY A 56 0.98 -9.81 -2.89
N LEU A 57 0.02 -9.23 -3.61
CA LEU A 57 0.12 -7.83 -4.06
C LEU A 57 0.08 -6.84 -2.89
N LEU A 58 -0.66 -7.13 -1.81
CA LEU A 58 -0.62 -6.30 -0.60
C LEU A 58 0.76 -6.33 0.08
N TRP A 59 1.44 -7.48 0.09
CA TRP A 59 2.82 -7.57 0.58
C TRP A 59 3.80 -6.76 -0.29
N ASP A 60 3.64 -6.81 -1.62
CA ASP A 60 4.44 -5.97 -2.51
C ASP A 60 4.25 -4.46 -2.23
N MET A 61 3.02 -4.05 -1.88
CA MET A 61 2.75 -2.67 -1.48
C MET A 61 3.46 -2.30 -0.17
N VAL A 62 3.44 -3.20 0.83
CA VAL A 62 4.16 -3.01 2.10
C VAL A 62 5.66 -2.81 1.84
N ASP A 63 6.27 -3.62 0.98
CA ASP A 63 7.70 -3.50 0.65
C ASP A 63 8.06 -2.14 0.03
N ILE A 64 7.20 -1.61 -0.85
CA ILE A 64 7.38 -0.29 -1.46
C ILE A 64 7.28 0.81 -0.40
N LEU A 65 6.29 0.73 0.49
CA LEU A 65 6.07 1.70 1.57
C LEU A 65 7.24 1.68 2.57
N ASP A 66 7.72 0.50 2.96
CA ASP A 66 8.89 0.35 3.83
C ASP A 66 10.16 0.88 3.18
N ALA A 67 10.34 0.64 1.88
CA ALA A 67 11.44 1.24 1.13
C ALA A 67 11.32 2.77 1.09
N ALA A 68 10.11 3.33 0.97
CA ALA A 68 9.87 4.77 1.01
C ALA A 68 10.18 5.35 2.40
N ARG A 69 9.72 4.69 3.47
CA ARG A 69 10.01 5.08 4.86
C ARG A 69 11.51 5.08 5.14
N ARG A 70 12.22 4.01 4.80
CA ARG A 70 13.69 3.90 4.94
C ARG A 70 14.42 5.03 4.21
N ARG A 71 13.99 5.40 3.00
CA ARG A 71 14.57 6.53 2.25
C ARG A 71 14.41 7.88 2.96
N ARG A 72 13.30 8.08 3.70
CA ARG A 72 13.04 9.33 4.44
C ARG A 72 13.88 9.40 5.71
N VAL A 73 14.00 8.28 6.44
CA VAL A 73 14.89 8.13 7.60
C VAL A 73 16.34 8.43 7.21
N VAL A 74 16.85 7.82 6.13
CA VAL A 74 18.23 8.05 5.65
C VAL A 74 18.48 9.50 5.23
N LYS A 75 17.46 10.21 4.74
CA LYS A 75 17.56 11.62 4.35
C LYS A 75 17.44 12.60 5.51
N GLY A 76 17.23 12.12 6.74
CA GLY A 76 17.04 12.98 7.91
C GLY A 76 15.83 13.89 7.81
N VAL A 77 14.82 13.53 7.00
CA VAL A 77 13.56 14.27 6.92
C VAL A 77 12.75 13.89 8.17
N PRO A 78 12.54 14.81 9.14
CA PRO A 78 11.71 14.51 10.29
C PRO A 78 10.29 14.21 9.81
N ASP A 79 9.70 13.14 10.33
CA ASP A 79 8.26 12.95 10.25
C ASP A 79 7.60 13.98 11.18
N GLU A 80 6.55 14.69 10.72
CA GLU A 80 5.76 15.58 11.59
C GLU A 80 5.05 14.81 12.73
N GLU A 81 5.08 13.48 12.68
CA GLU A 81 4.78 12.59 13.80
C GLU A 81 6.11 11.97 14.26
N GLY A 82 6.70 12.56 15.29
CA GLY A 82 8.03 12.23 15.80
C GLY A 82 8.16 10.84 16.44
N GLU A 83 8.09 9.77 15.65
CA GLU A 83 8.66 8.48 16.03
C GLU A 83 9.87 8.12 15.15
N VAL A 84 11.03 8.57 15.63
CA VAL A 84 12.30 7.91 15.36
C VAL A 84 12.40 6.74 16.34
N THR A 85 11.96 5.55 15.95
CA THR A 85 12.37 4.33 16.65
C THR A 85 13.59 3.75 15.95
N GLY A 86 14.75 4.26 16.37
CA GLY A 86 16.04 3.64 16.16
C GLY A 86 16.58 3.17 17.51
N ASP A 87 16.24 1.93 17.87
CA ASP A 87 17.10 0.86 18.42
C ASP A 87 16.23 -0.35 18.81
#